data_AF-Q9JRL8-F1
#
_entry.id   AF-Q9JRL8-F1
#
_cell.length_a   1.000
_cell.length_b   1.000
_cell.length_c   1.000
_cell.angle_alpha   90.00
_cell.angle_beta   90.00
_cell.angle_gamma   90.00
#
_symmetry.space_group_name_H-M   'P 1'
#
loop_
_entity.id
_entity.type
_entity.pdbx_description
1 polymer ?
#
loop_
_entity_poly.entity_id
_entity_poly.type
_entity_poly.pdbx_seq_one_letter_code
_entity_poly.pdbx_strand_id
1 'polypeptide(L)'
;EVPLPQLRAYTVDASWLQPMAPLQIADHTWQIGTEDLTALLVQTPDGAVLLDGGMPQMASHLLDNMKARGVTPRDLRLILLSHAHADHAGPVAELKRRTGAKVAANAESAVLLARGGSDDLHFGDGITYPPANADRIVMDGEVITVGGIVFTVHFMAGHTPGSTAWTWTDTRNGKPVRIAYADSLSA
;
A
#
# COMPACT_ATOMS: atom_id res chain seq x y z
N GLU A 1 -14.38 39.59 -16.87
CA GLU A 1 -13.79 38.33 -17.33
C GLU A 1 -13.61 37.40 -16.14
N VAL A 2 -13.77 36.08 -16.32
CA VAL A 2 -13.59 35.10 -15.23
C VAL A 2 -12.18 34.50 -15.38
N PRO A 3 -11.33 34.52 -14.33
CA PRO A 3 -10.00 33.93 -14.41
C PRO A 3 -10.08 32.40 -14.49
N LEU A 4 -8.98 31.76 -14.87
CA LEU A 4 -8.85 30.31 -14.73
C LEU A 4 -9.05 29.89 -13.27
N PRO A 5 -9.67 28.73 -13.01
CA PRO A 5 -9.87 28.25 -11.65
C PRO A 5 -8.53 27.92 -10.99
N GLN A 6 -8.50 27.98 -9.66
CA GLN A 6 -7.38 27.49 -8.86
C GLN A 6 -7.37 25.96 -8.83
N LEU A 7 -6.21 25.37 -8.50
CA LEU A 7 -6.11 23.94 -8.22
C LEU A 7 -6.98 23.57 -7.00
N ARG A 8 -7.52 22.35 -7.00
CA ARG A 8 -8.32 21.80 -5.89
C ARG A 8 -7.58 20.63 -5.28
N ALA A 9 -7.45 20.61 -3.97
CA ALA A 9 -6.90 19.47 -3.26
C ALA A 9 -7.86 18.27 -3.35
N TYR A 10 -7.30 17.07 -3.38
CA TYR A 10 -8.05 15.83 -3.17
C TYR A 10 -8.43 15.73 -1.68
N THR A 11 -9.71 15.95 -1.39
CA THR A 11 -10.28 15.89 -0.04
C THR A 11 -11.05 14.60 0.17
N VAL A 12 -10.96 14.03 1.37
CA VAL A 12 -11.59 12.76 1.76
C VAL A 12 -12.36 12.92 3.07
N ASP A 13 -13.17 11.91 3.41
CA ASP A 13 -13.88 11.88 4.68
C ASP A 13 -12.91 11.85 5.87
N ALA A 14 -13.33 12.39 7.01
CA ALA A 14 -12.47 12.51 8.18
C ALA A 14 -11.97 11.15 8.70
N SER A 15 -12.79 10.10 8.59
CA SER A 15 -12.45 8.74 9.03
C SER A 15 -11.30 8.12 8.22
N TRP A 16 -11.12 8.51 6.96
CA TRP A 16 -9.98 8.09 6.14
C TRP A 16 -8.65 8.62 6.68
N LEU A 17 -8.69 9.70 7.46
CA LEU A 17 -7.53 10.33 8.07
C LEU A 17 -7.48 10.16 9.59
N GLN A 18 -8.44 9.44 10.18
CA GLN A 18 -8.53 9.23 11.63
C GLN A 18 -7.55 8.13 12.06
N PRO A 19 -6.47 8.45 12.80
CA PRO A 19 -5.46 7.46 13.17
C PRO A 19 -6.03 6.39 14.09
N MET A 20 -5.62 5.13 13.89
CA MET A 20 -5.90 4.03 14.80
C MET A 20 -4.61 3.36 15.29
N ALA A 21 -4.66 2.76 16.48
CA ALA A 21 -3.57 1.92 16.98
C ALA A 21 -3.49 0.61 16.18
N PRO A 22 -2.32 -0.10 16.18
CA PRO A 22 -2.19 -1.36 15.47
C PRO A 22 -3.23 -2.39 15.92
N LEU A 23 -4.02 -2.90 14.97
CA LEU A 23 -5.05 -3.91 15.21
C LEU A 23 -4.60 -5.26 14.62
N GLN A 24 -4.51 -6.28 15.47
CA GLN A 24 -4.05 -7.60 15.06
C GLN A 24 -5.10 -8.33 14.22
N ILE A 25 -4.71 -8.81 13.04
CA ILE A 25 -5.54 -9.65 12.17
C ILE A 25 -5.20 -11.14 12.40
N ALA A 26 -3.91 -11.45 12.37
CA ALA A 26 -3.35 -12.80 12.58
C ALA A 26 -2.00 -12.70 13.31
N ASP A 27 -1.31 -13.82 13.54
CA ASP A 27 -0.11 -13.86 14.38
C ASP A 27 0.98 -12.88 13.89
N HIS A 28 1.12 -12.67 12.57
CA HIS A 28 2.11 -11.79 11.96
C HIS A 28 1.52 -10.56 11.27
N THR A 29 0.20 -10.50 11.08
CA THR A 29 -0.49 -9.50 10.26
C THR A 29 -1.26 -8.48 11.11
N TRP A 30 -1.05 -7.19 10.85
CA TRP A 30 -1.66 -6.07 11.58
C TRP A 30 -2.21 -5.02 10.61
N GLN A 31 -3.39 -4.47 10.90
CA GLN A 31 -3.83 -3.19 10.33
C GLN A 31 -3.13 -2.05 11.09
N ILE A 32 -2.45 -1.17 10.38
CA ILE A 32 -1.70 -0.03 10.95
C ILE A 32 -2.05 1.32 10.33
N GLY A 33 -3.02 1.35 9.42
CA GLY A 33 -3.51 2.57 8.77
C GLY A 33 -4.43 3.41 9.66
N THR A 34 -5.49 3.93 9.06
CA THR A 34 -6.54 4.72 9.71
C THR A 34 -7.80 3.86 9.87
N GLU A 35 -8.85 4.43 10.47
CA GLU A 35 -10.12 3.72 10.68
C GLU A 35 -10.72 3.19 9.38
N ASP A 36 -10.65 3.96 8.28
CA ASP A 36 -11.27 3.61 6.99
C ASP A 36 -10.28 3.39 5.82
N LEU A 37 -8.96 3.49 6.03
CA LEU A 37 -7.97 3.09 5.01
C LEU A 37 -7.04 2.00 5.51
N THR A 38 -7.00 0.90 4.75
CA THR A 38 -6.16 -0.26 5.05
C THR A 38 -4.69 0.04 4.74
N ALA A 39 -3.81 -0.28 5.68
CA ALA A 39 -2.37 -0.39 5.48
C ALA A 39 -1.87 -1.54 6.35
N LEU A 40 -1.52 -2.68 5.75
CA LEU A 40 -1.22 -3.91 6.46
C LEU A 40 0.27 -4.07 6.70
N LEU A 41 0.67 -4.26 7.95
CA LEU A 41 2.02 -4.65 8.34
C LEU A 41 2.07 -6.15 8.55
N VAL A 42 2.99 -6.82 7.85
CA VAL A 42 3.32 -8.23 8.07
C VAL A 42 4.75 -8.32 8.62
N GLN A 43 4.88 -8.76 9.88
CA GLN A 43 6.16 -8.89 10.57
C GLN A 43 6.75 -10.30 10.38
N THR A 44 8.01 -10.39 10.00
CA THR A 44 8.72 -11.67 9.81
C THR A 44 10.06 -11.66 10.56
N PRO A 45 10.69 -12.83 10.78
CA PRO A 45 12.03 -12.88 11.40
C PRO A 45 13.10 -12.10 10.62
N ASP A 46 12.93 -11.93 9.30
CA ASP A 46 13.88 -11.25 8.42
C ASP A 46 13.35 -9.91 7.92
N GLY A 47 12.60 -9.16 8.75
CA GLY A 47 12.07 -7.83 8.43
C GLY A 47 10.55 -7.82 8.18
N ALA A 48 10.03 -6.69 7.72
CA ALA A 48 8.61 -6.46 7.55
C ALA A 48 8.21 -6.14 6.10
N VAL A 49 6.95 -6.43 5.79
CA VAL A 49 6.28 -6.08 4.54
C VAL A 49 5.11 -5.14 4.86
N LEU A 50 4.95 -4.09 4.07
CA LEU A 50 3.79 -3.22 4.10
C LEU A 50 2.96 -3.48 2.84
N LEU A 51 1.65 -3.69 2.99
CA LEU A 51 0.69 -3.69 1.88
C LEU A 51 -0.16 -2.44 2.00
N ASP A 52 -0.09 -1.57 1.00
CA ASP A 52 -0.65 -0.22 0.97
C ASP A 52 -0.14 0.73 2.07
N GLY A 53 -0.29 2.03 1.85
CA GLY A 53 0.11 3.08 2.79
C GLY A 53 -0.98 4.11 3.09
N GLY A 54 -2.12 4.06 2.40
CA GLY A 54 -3.16 5.06 2.58
C GLY A 54 -2.84 6.38 1.86
N MET A 55 -3.34 7.49 2.42
CA MET A 55 -3.17 8.86 1.93
C MET A 55 -1.73 9.41 2.13
N PRO A 56 -1.27 10.39 1.32
CA PRO A 56 0.11 10.90 1.37
C PRO A 56 0.59 11.37 2.75
N GLN A 57 -0.30 11.98 3.53
CA GLN A 57 -0.03 12.50 4.87
C GLN A 57 0.15 11.40 5.94
N MET A 58 -0.07 10.13 5.62
CA MET A 58 -0.04 9.02 6.59
C MET A 58 1.38 8.49 6.87
N ALA A 59 2.41 8.91 6.15
CA ALA A 59 3.76 8.34 6.24
C ALA A 59 4.33 8.31 7.67
N SER A 60 4.23 9.41 8.43
CA SER A 60 4.72 9.45 9.83
C SER A 60 3.91 8.56 10.75
N HIS A 61 2.58 8.57 10.62
CA HIS A 61 1.67 7.71 11.39
C HIS A 61 2.00 6.22 11.19
N LEU A 62 2.21 5.79 9.95
CA LEU A 62 2.62 4.42 9.65
C LEU A 62 3.94 4.04 10.32
N LEU A 63 4.93 4.94 10.29
CA LEU A 63 6.23 4.70 10.91
C LEU A 63 6.15 4.65 12.44
N ASP A 64 5.26 5.45 13.04
CA ASP A 64 4.98 5.41 14.48
C ASP A 64 4.31 4.09 14.87
N ASN A 65 3.33 3.62 14.09
CA ASN A 65 2.69 2.32 14.31
C ASN A 65 3.65 1.14 14.07
N MET A 66 4.54 1.22 13.07
CA MET A 66 5.63 0.24 12.88
C MET A 66 6.53 0.20 14.11
N LYS A 67 6.94 1.37 14.64
CA LYS A 67 7.76 1.47 15.85
C LYS A 67 7.04 0.87 17.06
N ALA A 68 5.74 1.10 17.23
CA ALA A 68 4.93 0.50 18.29
C ALA A 68 4.87 -1.03 18.19
N ARG A 69 5.05 -1.59 16.99
CA ARG A 69 5.19 -3.03 16.71
C ARG A 69 6.63 -3.55 16.82
N GLY A 70 7.59 -2.70 17.17
CA GLY A 70 9.01 -3.05 17.24
C GLY A 70 9.72 -3.11 15.88
N VAL A 71 9.11 -2.56 14.82
CA VAL A 71 9.69 -2.46 13.47
C VAL A 71 10.36 -1.09 13.33
N THR A 72 11.68 -1.07 13.19
CA THR A 72 12.41 0.17 12.87
C THR A 72 12.26 0.51 11.39
N PRO A 73 12.55 1.76 10.96
CA PRO A 73 12.49 2.11 9.55
C PRO A 73 13.32 1.19 8.64
N ARG A 74 14.48 0.70 9.11
CA ARG A 74 15.35 -0.19 8.32
C ARG A 74 14.81 -1.62 8.21
N ASP A 75 13.88 -2.01 9.09
CA ASP A 75 13.30 -3.34 9.10
C ASP A 75 12.20 -3.47 8.03
N LEU A 76 11.64 -2.36 7.52
CA LEU A 76 10.71 -2.41 6.39
C LEU A 76 11.47 -2.72 5.10
N ARG A 77 11.23 -3.91 4.55
CA ARG A 77 11.97 -4.41 3.38
C ARG A 77 11.23 -4.21 2.08
N LEU A 78 9.91 -4.35 2.13
CA LEU A 78 9.08 -4.46 0.95
C LEU A 78 7.76 -3.70 1.15
N ILE A 79 7.36 -2.97 0.11
CA ILE A 79 6.05 -2.35 -0.04
C ILE A 79 5.38 -3.02 -1.24
N LEU A 80 4.17 -3.50 -1.01
CA LEU A 80 3.25 -4.04 -2.01
C LEU A 80 2.03 -3.13 -2.11
N LEU A 81 1.38 -3.13 -3.26
CA LEU A 81 0.22 -2.28 -3.51
C LEU A 81 -0.95 -3.13 -4.03
N SER A 82 -2.15 -2.76 -3.59
CA SER A 82 -3.41 -3.17 -4.20
C SER A 82 -3.54 -2.54 -5.58
N HIS A 83 -3.52 -1.20 -5.64
CA HIS A 83 -3.38 -0.37 -6.83
C HIS A 83 -2.65 0.95 -6.50
N ALA A 84 -2.46 1.82 -7.51
CA ALA A 84 -1.61 3.00 -7.42
C ALA A 84 -2.37 4.34 -7.44
N HIS A 85 -3.50 4.46 -6.71
CA HIS A 85 -4.17 5.74 -6.44
C HIS A 85 -3.66 6.41 -5.16
N ALA A 86 -3.94 7.70 -5.00
CA ALA A 86 -3.38 8.54 -3.93
C ALA A 86 -3.77 8.11 -2.52
N ASP A 87 -4.95 7.53 -2.36
CA ASP A 87 -5.51 7.02 -1.11
C ASP A 87 -4.99 5.64 -0.70
N HIS A 88 -4.17 5.01 -1.53
CA HIS A 88 -3.53 3.72 -1.25
C HIS A 88 -2.00 3.77 -1.33
N ALA A 89 -1.47 4.44 -2.36
CA ALA A 89 -0.05 4.55 -2.64
C ALA A 89 0.54 5.92 -2.29
N GLY A 90 -0.26 6.82 -1.72
CA GLY A 90 0.11 8.21 -1.44
C GLY A 90 1.46 8.42 -0.76
N PRO A 91 1.79 7.70 0.33
CA PRO A 91 3.02 7.93 1.08
C PRO A 91 4.22 7.12 0.58
N VAL A 92 4.07 6.30 -0.48
CA VAL A 92 5.10 5.35 -0.92
C VAL A 92 6.45 6.03 -1.17
N ALA A 93 6.45 7.18 -1.87
CA ALA A 93 7.68 7.93 -2.13
C ALA A 93 8.41 8.36 -0.84
N GLU A 94 7.66 8.81 0.17
CA GLU A 94 8.22 9.20 1.46
C GLU A 94 8.71 8.00 2.25
N LEU A 95 7.91 6.93 2.31
CA LEU A 95 8.27 5.69 2.99
C LEU A 95 9.57 5.12 2.42
N LYS A 96 9.72 5.05 1.09
CA LYS A 96 10.98 4.62 0.45
C LYS A 96 12.18 5.44 0.93
N ARG A 97 12.07 6.78 0.96
CA ARG A 97 13.17 7.66 1.41
C ARG A 97 13.53 7.45 2.87
N ARG A 98 12.54 7.20 3.73
CA ARG A 98 12.73 7.11 5.19
C ARG A 98 13.14 5.71 5.68
N THR A 99 12.86 4.68 4.89
CA THR A 99 13.06 3.27 5.27
C THR A 99 14.12 2.54 4.45
N GLY A 100 14.27 2.91 3.17
CA GLY A 100 15.02 2.12 2.19
C GLY A 100 14.26 0.89 1.67
N ALA A 101 12.97 0.74 2.01
CA ALA A 101 12.13 -0.35 1.50
C ALA A 101 12.03 -0.31 -0.03
N LYS A 102 11.98 -1.50 -0.63
CA LYS A 102 11.74 -1.67 -2.06
C LYS A 102 10.25 -1.80 -2.35
N VAL A 103 9.82 -1.39 -3.53
CA VAL A 103 8.46 -1.57 -4.03
C VAL A 103 8.46 -2.68 -5.08
N ALA A 104 7.53 -3.62 -4.95
CA ALA A 104 7.22 -4.58 -6.00
C ALA A 104 5.78 -4.36 -6.48
N ALA A 105 5.62 -4.21 -7.79
CA ALA A 105 4.32 -3.97 -8.44
C ALA A 105 4.34 -4.54 -9.85
N ASN A 106 3.17 -4.79 -10.45
CA ASN A 106 3.11 -5.12 -11.89
C ASN A 106 3.43 -3.89 -12.75
N ALA A 107 3.54 -4.10 -14.07
CA ALA A 107 3.95 -3.04 -14.99
C ALA A 107 2.97 -1.84 -15.00
N GLU A 108 1.66 -2.10 -14.98
CA GLU A 108 0.63 -1.05 -14.99
C GLU A 108 0.68 -0.20 -13.72
N SER A 109 0.70 -0.84 -12.54
CA SER A 109 0.84 -0.16 -11.25
C SER A 109 2.16 0.58 -11.15
N ALA A 110 3.27 0.02 -11.66
CA ALA A 110 4.56 0.69 -11.66
C ALA A 110 4.56 1.97 -12.51
N VAL A 111 3.89 1.95 -13.67
CA VAL A 111 3.78 3.10 -14.56
C VAL A 111 2.91 4.20 -13.93
N LEU A 112 1.75 3.86 -13.35
CA LEU A 112 0.89 4.85 -12.69
C LEU A 112 1.56 5.45 -11.44
N LEU A 113 2.26 4.62 -10.66
CA LEU A 113 3.03 5.04 -9.49
C LEU A 113 4.18 6.00 -9.87
N ALA A 114 4.86 5.74 -10.99
CA ALA A 114 5.94 6.60 -11.48
C ALA A 114 5.44 7.97 -11.99
N ARG A 115 4.17 8.04 -12.41
CA ARG A 115 3.48 9.29 -12.74
C ARG A 115 2.89 9.99 -11.50
N GLY A 116 2.83 9.33 -10.36
CA GLY A 116 2.19 9.87 -9.16
C GLY A 116 0.68 10.02 -9.35
N GLY A 117 0.05 9.08 -10.06
CA GLY A 117 -1.40 9.09 -10.31
C GLY A 117 -1.88 10.14 -11.32
N SER A 118 -0.99 10.87 -11.99
CA SER A 118 -1.38 11.78 -13.08
C SER A 118 -1.73 11.03 -14.36
N ASP A 119 -2.50 11.69 -15.23
CA ASP A 119 -3.07 11.10 -16.43
C ASP A 119 -3.80 9.78 -16.13
N ASP A 120 -4.54 9.77 -15.01
CA ASP A 120 -5.39 8.63 -14.65
C ASP A 120 -6.52 8.48 -15.68
N LEU A 121 -6.84 7.23 -16.03
CA LEU A 121 -7.82 6.90 -17.08
C LEU A 121 -9.21 7.48 -16.83
N HIS A 122 -9.56 7.70 -15.56
CA HIS A 122 -10.88 8.18 -15.14
C HIS A 122 -10.81 9.54 -14.44
N PHE A 123 -9.76 9.79 -13.66
CA PHE A 123 -9.64 10.99 -12.83
C PHE A 123 -8.74 12.07 -13.42
N GLY A 124 -8.04 11.82 -14.53
CA GLY A 124 -7.06 12.74 -15.09
C GLY A 124 -6.01 13.12 -14.03
N ASP A 125 -5.85 14.42 -13.77
CA ASP A 125 -4.91 14.95 -12.77
C ASP A 125 -5.58 15.32 -11.43
N GLY A 126 -6.79 14.83 -11.16
CA GLY A 126 -7.56 15.21 -9.98
C GLY A 126 -7.06 14.64 -8.65
N ILE A 127 -6.31 13.53 -8.69
CA ILE A 127 -5.90 12.74 -7.51
C ILE A 127 -4.39 12.45 -7.48
N THR A 128 -3.57 13.40 -7.92
CA THR A 128 -2.10 13.21 -7.97
C THR A 128 -1.45 13.16 -6.60
N TYR A 129 -0.34 12.43 -6.48
CA TYR A 129 0.49 12.29 -5.29
C TYR A 129 1.98 12.21 -5.65
N PRO A 130 2.93 12.27 -4.68
CA PRO A 130 4.36 12.22 -5.00
C PRO A 130 4.76 10.92 -5.72
N PRO A 131 5.38 10.98 -6.91
CA PRO A 131 5.71 9.80 -7.70
C PRO A 131 6.79 8.94 -7.03
N ALA A 132 6.72 7.63 -7.28
CA ALA A 132 7.72 6.66 -6.83
C ALA A 132 8.03 5.62 -7.92
N ASN A 133 9.23 5.04 -7.87
CA ASN A 133 9.62 3.97 -8.78
C ASN A 133 9.43 2.60 -8.13
N ALA A 134 8.88 1.63 -8.86
CA ALA A 134 8.99 0.22 -8.50
C ALA A 134 10.43 -0.27 -8.67
N ASP A 135 10.91 -1.15 -7.78
CA ASP A 135 12.26 -1.75 -7.85
C ASP A 135 12.23 -3.18 -8.38
N ARG A 136 11.04 -3.81 -8.40
CA ARG A 136 10.78 -5.13 -8.97
C ARG A 136 9.45 -5.09 -9.71
N ILE A 137 9.46 -5.48 -10.98
CA ILE A 137 8.24 -5.78 -11.73
C ILE A 137 7.87 -7.24 -11.48
N VAL A 138 6.60 -7.49 -11.16
CA VAL A 138 6.08 -8.85 -10.94
C VAL A 138 5.05 -9.24 -12.00
N MET A 139 4.93 -10.54 -12.23
CA MET A 139 3.96 -11.17 -13.11
C MET A 139 2.79 -11.78 -12.33
N ASP A 140 1.68 -12.05 -13.02
CA ASP A 140 0.55 -12.76 -12.44
C ASP A 140 0.95 -14.16 -11.94
N GLY A 141 0.46 -14.55 -10.77
CA GLY A 141 0.82 -15.80 -10.10
C GLY A 141 2.24 -15.85 -9.52
N GLU A 142 3.06 -14.81 -9.68
CA GLU A 142 4.41 -14.76 -9.11
C GLU A 142 4.38 -14.76 -7.59
N VAL A 143 5.43 -15.32 -6.97
CA VAL A 143 5.60 -15.34 -5.53
C VAL A 143 6.75 -14.43 -5.08
N ILE A 144 6.52 -13.74 -3.97
CA ILE A 144 7.56 -13.01 -3.22
C ILE A 144 7.62 -13.61 -1.82
N THR A 145 8.84 -13.88 -1.33
CA THR A 145 9.06 -14.41 0.01
C THR A 145 9.89 -13.45 0.84
N VAL A 146 9.44 -13.17 2.06
CA VAL A 146 10.17 -12.39 3.06
C VAL A 146 10.07 -13.15 4.39
N GLY A 147 11.21 -13.50 5.00
CA GLY A 147 11.27 -14.21 6.28
C GLY A 147 10.40 -15.47 6.37
N GLY A 148 10.25 -16.19 5.25
CA GLY A 148 9.44 -17.41 5.15
C GLY A 148 7.95 -17.22 4.86
N ILE A 149 7.42 -15.99 4.91
CA ILE A 149 6.03 -15.71 4.48
C ILE A 149 6.00 -15.52 2.96
N VAL A 150 5.09 -16.23 2.29
CA VAL A 150 4.94 -16.26 0.84
C VAL A 150 3.72 -15.43 0.42
N PHE A 151 3.96 -14.36 -0.33
CA PHE A 151 2.95 -13.51 -0.93
C PHE A 151 2.80 -13.90 -2.41
N THR A 152 1.61 -14.29 -2.82
CA THR A 152 1.28 -14.62 -4.22
C THR A 152 0.50 -13.47 -4.85
N VAL A 153 0.91 -13.11 -6.06
CA VAL A 153 0.30 -12.09 -6.90
C VAL A 153 -0.92 -12.68 -7.62
N HIS A 154 -2.05 -11.98 -7.61
CA HIS A 154 -3.21 -12.28 -8.46
C HIS A 154 -3.69 -11.00 -9.14
N PHE A 155 -3.52 -10.90 -10.45
CA PHE A 155 -4.01 -9.74 -11.19
C PHE A 155 -5.54 -9.77 -11.25
N MET A 156 -6.14 -8.60 -11.02
CA MET A 156 -7.59 -8.43 -11.01
C MET A 156 -7.97 -7.08 -11.62
N ALA A 157 -7.43 -6.82 -12.83
CA ALA A 157 -7.60 -5.58 -13.56
C ALA A 157 -9.07 -5.14 -13.65
N GLY A 158 -9.31 -3.85 -13.41
CA GLY A 158 -10.63 -3.27 -13.32
C GLY A 158 -10.55 -1.84 -12.80
N HIS A 159 -10.64 -1.69 -11.47
CA HIS A 159 -10.53 -0.40 -10.78
C HIS A 159 -9.32 0.43 -11.25
N THR A 160 -8.17 -0.23 -11.38
CA THR A 160 -7.07 0.21 -12.23
C THR A 160 -6.62 -0.94 -13.13
N PRO A 161 -5.92 -0.68 -14.25
CA PRO A 161 -5.30 -1.75 -15.04
C PRO A 161 -4.31 -2.61 -14.25
N GLY A 162 -3.66 -2.03 -13.22
CA GLY A 162 -2.67 -2.68 -12.37
C GLY A 162 -3.23 -3.30 -11.08
N SER A 163 -4.54 -3.28 -10.88
CA SER A 163 -5.21 -3.81 -9.69
C SER A 163 -4.80 -5.25 -9.38
N THR A 164 -4.39 -5.50 -8.14
CA THR A 164 -3.74 -6.74 -7.69
C THR A 164 -4.27 -7.18 -6.33
N ALA A 165 -4.73 -8.43 -6.24
CA ALA A 165 -4.91 -9.10 -4.96
C ALA A 165 -3.60 -9.77 -4.51
N TRP A 166 -3.34 -9.72 -3.21
CA TRP A 166 -2.23 -10.42 -2.58
C TRP A 166 -2.74 -11.48 -1.62
N THR A 167 -2.23 -12.70 -1.74
CA THR A 167 -2.57 -13.78 -0.80
C THR A 167 -1.34 -14.33 -0.08
N TRP A 168 -1.49 -14.60 1.21
CA TRP A 168 -0.49 -15.30 2.01
C TRP A 168 -1.18 -16.19 3.05
N THR A 169 -0.41 -17.07 3.70
CA THR A 169 -0.90 -17.86 4.83
C THR A 169 -0.18 -17.41 6.09
N ASP A 170 -0.95 -16.94 7.06
CA ASP A 170 -0.52 -16.64 8.43
C ASP A 170 -1.09 -17.73 9.37
N THR A 171 -0.97 -17.55 10.68
CA THR A 171 -1.55 -18.43 11.69
C THR A 171 -2.39 -17.66 12.71
N ARG A 172 -3.29 -18.37 13.39
CA ARG A 172 -3.97 -17.89 14.60
C ARG A 172 -4.37 -19.10 15.43
N ASN A 173 -4.03 -19.09 16.73
CA ASN A 173 -4.27 -20.24 17.64
C ASN A 173 -3.70 -21.57 17.08
N GLY A 174 -2.52 -21.52 16.46
CA GLY A 174 -1.86 -22.68 15.87
C GLY A 174 -2.52 -23.26 14.60
N LYS A 175 -3.54 -22.58 14.04
CA LYS A 175 -4.21 -22.98 12.79
C LYS A 175 -3.84 -22.04 11.64
N PRO A 176 -3.74 -22.55 10.41
CA PRO A 176 -3.48 -21.71 9.24
C PRO A 176 -4.65 -20.77 8.95
N VAL A 177 -4.32 -19.52 8.63
CA VAL A 177 -5.24 -18.47 8.19
C VAL A 177 -4.78 -18.00 6.82
N ARG A 178 -5.53 -18.38 5.78
CA ARG A 178 -5.26 -17.93 4.41
C ARG A 178 -5.88 -16.54 4.25
N ILE A 179 -5.04 -15.52 4.16
CA ILE A 179 -5.45 -14.13 4.01
C ILE A 179 -5.45 -13.80 2.52
N ALA A 180 -6.51 -13.13 2.07
CA ALA A 180 -6.61 -12.53 0.76
C ALA A 180 -6.89 -11.04 0.93
N TYR A 181 -5.90 -10.22 0.58
CA TYR A 181 -6.07 -8.79 0.46
C TYR A 181 -6.43 -8.50 -1.00
N ALA A 182 -7.73 -8.47 -1.27
CA ALA A 182 -8.26 -8.21 -2.61
C ALA A 182 -8.41 -6.71 -2.83
N ASP A 183 -8.06 -6.26 -4.03
CA ASP A 183 -8.19 -4.87 -4.43
C ASP A 183 -9.67 -4.47 -4.64
N SER A 184 -9.90 -3.17 -4.79
CA SER A 184 -11.17 -2.57 -5.15
C SER A 184 -11.75 -3.16 -6.44
N LEU A 185 -13.09 -3.29 -6.47
CA LEU A 185 -13.85 -3.77 -7.63
C LEU A 185 -14.78 -2.71 -8.22
N SER A 186 -14.93 -1.55 -7.57
CA SER A 186 -15.66 -0.41 -8.11
C SER A 186 -14.78 0.34 -9.10
N ALA A 187 -15.28 0.65 -10.28
CA ALA A 187 -14.65 1.59 -11.21
C ALA A 187 -15.10 3.02 -10.90
#